data_AF-A0A354P346-F1
#
_entry.id   AF-A0A354P346-F1
#
_cell.length_a   1.000
_cell.length_b   1.000
_cell.length_c   1.000
_cell.angle_alpha   90.00
_cell.angle_beta   90.00
_cell.angle_gamma   90.00
#
_symmetry.space_group_name_H-M   'P 1'
#
loop_
_entity.id
_entity.type
_entity.pdbx_description
1 polymer ?
#
loop_
_entity_poly.entity_id
_entity_poly.type
_entity_poly.pdbx_seq_one_letter_code
_entity_poly.pdbx_strand_id
1 'polypeptide(L)'
;DLSLPMLRTMTAPQYATFAKAFEAMVRADNRLSIFEWTLSQVLVRNLRRQYVPAASTATLYHRLPKLADELSLLLSILARVGHEGDDVQHAFAAASEQLPDVSLRLLSAPECSFAQLDEALGKLARASVHRRGEVLNACAASVCADGIVKIREAELLRGIADLLDCPMPPLIGQIEHSSL
;
A
#
# COMPACT_ATOMS: atom_id res chain seq x y z
N ASP A 1 -11.62 -16.70 2.50
CA ASP A 1 -10.61 -17.55 3.19
C ASP A 1 -10.54 -19.03 2.80
N LEU A 2 -11.53 -19.63 2.14
CA LEU A 2 -11.49 -21.09 1.85
C LEU A 2 -10.37 -21.55 0.89
N SER A 3 -9.76 -20.65 0.10
CA SER A 3 -8.77 -21.01 -0.92
C SER A 3 -7.32 -20.89 -0.47
N LEU A 4 -7.04 -20.14 0.60
CA LEU A 4 -5.67 -19.91 1.08
C LEU A 4 -4.94 -21.22 1.43
N PRO A 5 -5.55 -22.21 2.14
CA PRO A 5 -4.87 -23.46 2.46
C PRO A 5 -4.44 -24.26 1.21
N MET A 6 -5.27 -24.27 0.16
CA MET A 6 -4.98 -24.96 -1.11
C MET A 6 -3.85 -24.29 -1.90
N LEU A 7 -3.71 -22.96 -1.79
CA LEU A 7 -2.59 -22.25 -2.42
C LEU A 7 -1.26 -22.54 -1.71
N ARG A 8 -1.30 -22.90 -0.42
CA ARG A 8 -0.12 -23.29 0.38
C ARG A 8 0.41 -24.69 0.04
N THR A 9 -0.38 -25.52 -0.64
CA THR A 9 0.04 -26.88 -1.06
C THR A 9 0.67 -26.91 -2.45
N MET A 10 0.81 -25.77 -3.14
CA MET A 10 1.39 -25.70 -4.47
C MET A 10 2.91 -25.96 -4.45
N THR A 11 3.44 -26.52 -5.53
CA THR A 11 4.90 -26.54 -5.76
C THR A 11 5.38 -25.17 -6.25
N ALA A 12 6.67 -24.84 -6.07
CA ALA A 12 7.22 -23.55 -6.52
C ALA A 12 6.97 -23.22 -8.02
N PRO A 13 7.05 -24.18 -8.97
CA PRO A 13 6.67 -23.94 -10.36
C PRO A 13 5.17 -23.67 -10.54
N GLN A 14 4.29 -24.39 -9.82
CA GLN A 14 2.84 -24.16 -9.88
C GLN A 14 2.47 -22.79 -9.34
N TYR A 15 3.13 -22.35 -8.27
CA TYR A 15 3.01 -21.01 -7.73
C TYR A 15 3.40 -19.95 -8.76
N ALA A 16 4.56 -20.09 -9.42
CA ALA A 16 5.02 -19.13 -10.42
C ALA A 16 4.02 -18.99 -11.59
N THR A 17 3.42 -20.09 -12.03
CA THR A 17 2.38 -20.07 -13.07
C THR A 17 1.08 -19.42 -12.58
N PHE A 18 0.62 -19.77 -11.37
CA PHE A 18 -0.58 -19.18 -10.78
C PHE A 18 -0.43 -17.67 -10.57
N ALA A 19 0.69 -17.22 -10.01
CA ALA A 19 0.96 -15.81 -9.77
C ALA A 19 0.95 -15.01 -11.07
N LYS A 20 1.60 -15.52 -12.13
CA LYS A 20 1.57 -14.88 -13.46
C LYS A 20 0.17 -14.81 -14.06
N ALA A 21 -0.62 -15.88 -13.95
CA ALA A 21 -1.99 -15.92 -14.46
C ALA A 21 -2.91 -14.97 -13.69
N PHE A 22 -2.78 -14.92 -12.37
CA PHE A 22 -3.54 -14.01 -11.51
C PHE A 22 -3.17 -12.54 -11.78
N GLU A 23 -1.89 -12.22 -11.88
CA GLU A 23 -1.42 -10.88 -12.22
C GLU A 23 -1.89 -10.44 -13.62
N ALA A 24 -1.87 -11.35 -14.60
CA ALA A 24 -2.40 -11.09 -15.93
C ALA A 24 -3.92 -10.85 -15.93
N MET A 25 -4.67 -11.62 -15.12
CA MET A 25 -6.12 -11.45 -14.97
C MET A 25 -6.46 -10.10 -14.31
N VAL A 26 -5.77 -9.77 -13.23
CA VAL A 26 -5.95 -8.52 -12.48
C VAL A 26 -5.56 -7.28 -13.29
N ARG A 27 -4.66 -7.40 -14.27
CA ARG A 27 -4.26 -6.30 -15.16
C ARG A 27 -5.01 -6.26 -16.50
N ALA A 28 -5.87 -7.24 -16.79
CA ALA A 28 -6.45 -7.41 -18.13
C ALA A 28 -7.35 -6.25 -18.58
N ASP A 29 -8.01 -5.56 -17.64
CA ASP A 29 -8.90 -4.43 -17.92
C ASP A 29 -8.24 -3.05 -17.69
N ASN A 30 -6.97 -3.04 -17.28
CA ASN A 30 -6.20 -1.85 -16.90
C ASN A 30 -6.90 -0.97 -15.84
N ARG A 31 -7.79 -1.55 -15.03
CA ARG A 31 -8.59 -0.89 -13.98
C ARG A 31 -8.56 -1.70 -12.70
N LEU A 32 -7.42 -1.65 -12.03
CA LEU A 32 -7.26 -2.22 -10.69
C LEU A 32 -8.14 -1.48 -9.68
N SER A 33 -9.18 -2.15 -9.15
CA SER A 33 -9.86 -1.66 -7.96
C SER A 33 -8.96 -1.80 -6.73
N ILE A 34 -9.19 -0.98 -5.69
CA ILE A 34 -8.49 -1.08 -4.41
C ILE A 34 -8.58 -2.50 -3.84
N PHE A 35 -9.73 -3.16 -4.02
CA PHE A 35 -9.96 -4.52 -3.54
C PHE A 35 -9.08 -5.53 -4.29
N GLU A 36 -9.05 -5.48 -5.62
CA GLU A 36 -8.20 -6.37 -6.42
C GLU A 36 -6.72 -6.13 -6.18
N TRP A 37 -6.32 -4.87 -6.04
CA TRP A 37 -4.96 -4.51 -5.68
C TRP A 37 -4.59 -5.09 -4.32
N THR A 38 -5.40 -4.84 -3.30
CA THR A 38 -5.13 -5.32 -1.93
C THR A 38 -5.13 -6.85 -1.87
N LEU A 39 -6.09 -7.50 -2.52
CA LEU A 39 -6.14 -8.96 -2.64
C LEU A 39 -4.90 -9.52 -3.33
N SER A 40 -4.41 -8.86 -4.38
CA SER A 40 -3.18 -9.25 -5.06
C SER A 40 -1.99 -9.21 -4.12
N GLN A 41 -1.88 -8.18 -3.28
CA GLN A 41 -0.79 -8.07 -2.31
C GLN A 41 -0.88 -9.14 -1.21
N VAL A 42 -2.08 -9.40 -0.69
CA VAL A 42 -2.31 -10.46 0.30
C VAL A 42 -1.93 -11.83 -0.27
N LEU A 43 -2.34 -12.15 -1.49
CA LEU A 43 -2.02 -13.42 -2.15
C LEU A 43 -0.53 -13.55 -2.43
N VAL A 44 0.08 -12.54 -3.06
CA VAL A 44 1.52 -12.51 -3.36
C VAL A 44 2.32 -12.66 -2.08
N ARG A 45 1.98 -11.96 -0.99
CA ARG A 45 2.71 -12.07 0.28
C ARG A 45 2.60 -13.45 0.92
N ASN A 46 1.38 -13.96 1.06
CA ASN A 46 1.16 -15.25 1.73
C ASN A 46 1.91 -16.39 1.04
N LEU A 47 2.06 -16.29 -0.28
CA LEU A 47 2.76 -17.28 -1.08
C LEU A 47 4.26 -16.98 -1.17
N ARG A 48 4.68 -15.72 -1.31
CA ARG A 48 6.10 -15.32 -1.33
C ARG A 48 6.84 -15.75 -0.07
N ARG A 49 6.22 -15.68 1.12
CA ARG A 49 6.81 -16.15 2.40
C ARG A 49 7.18 -17.64 2.40
N GLN A 50 6.57 -18.45 1.54
CA GLN A 50 6.83 -19.89 1.47
C GLN A 50 7.85 -20.27 0.39
N TYR A 51 7.89 -19.53 -0.72
CA TYR A 51 8.66 -19.93 -1.90
C TYR A 51 9.86 -19.04 -2.23
N VAL A 52 9.97 -17.85 -1.62
CA VAL A 52 11.05 -16.91 -1.88
C VAL A 52 11.81 -16.66 -0.58
N PRO A 53 13.09 -17.07 -0.47
CA PRO A 53 13.96 -16.64 0.63
C PRO A 53 13.93 -15.12 0.69
N ALA A 54 13.92 -14.52 1.89
CA ALA A 54 13.93 -13.08 2.06
C ALA A 54 15.17 -12.46 1.38
N ALA A 55 15.05 -12.16 0.09
CA ALA A 55 16.08 -11.44 -0.64
C ALA A 55 16.12 -10.05 -0.02
N SER A 56 17.23 -9.71 0.63
CA SER A 56 17.41 -8.39 1.21
C SER A 56 17.35 -7.36 0.07
N THR A 57 16.21 -6.67 -0.05
CA THR A 57 16.12 -5.51 -0.93
C THR A 57 17.21 -4.52 -0.52
N ALA A 58 18.17 -4.26 -1.41
CA ALA A 58 19.27 -3.38 -1.10
C ALA A 58 18.74 -2.00 -0.69
N THR A 59 19.13 -1.53 0.50
CA THR A 59 18.79 -0.19 0.97
C THR A 59 19.57 0.83 0.15
N LEU A 60 18.87 1.69 -0.58
CA LEU A 60 19.45 2.76 -1.40
C LEU A 60 19.09 4.16 -0.88
N TYR A 61 17.99 4.30 -0.15
CA TYR A 61 17.47 5.61 0.26
C TYR A 61 17.50 5.77 1.77
N HIS A 62 18.26 6.76 2.23
CA HIS A 62 18.35 7.13 3.65
C HIS A 62 17.65 8.46 3.97
N ARG A 63 17.16 9.16 2.94
CA ARG A 63 16.51 10.47 3.02
C ARG A 63 15.23 10.44 2.20
N LEU A 64 14.10 10.69 2.84
CA LEU A 64 12.78 10.72 2.20
C LEU A 64 12.58 11.84 1.16
N PRO A 65 13.25 13.01 1.23
CA PRO A 65 13.12 14.02 0.17
C PRO A 65 13.53 13.55 -1.23
N LYS A 66 14.34 12.48 -1.33
CA LYS A 66 14.67 11.85 -2.62
C LYS A 66 13.55 10.99 -3.22
N LEU A 67 12.47 10.78 -2.47
CA LEU A 67 11.32 9.96 -2.79
C LEU A 67 10.02 10.78 -2.74
N ALA A 68 10.13 12.10 -2.91
CA ALA A 68 9.00 13.03 -2.75
C ALA A 68 7.86 12.75 -3.73
N ASP A 69 8.18 12.34 -4.96
CA ASP A 69 7.17 11.99 -5.98
C ASP A 69 6.46 10.68 -5.62
N GLU A 70 7.20 9.67 -5.18
CA GLU A 70 6.64 8.39 -4.74
C GLU A 70 5.75 8.56 -3.50
N LEU A 71 6.17 9.39 -2.56
CA LEU A 71 5.39 9.72 -1.37
C LEU A 71 4.15 10.54 -1.70
N SER A 72 4.28 11.52 -2.60
CA SER A 72 3.14 12.31 -3.08
C SER A 72 2.08 11.42 -3.73
N LEU A 73 2.48 10.47 -4.56
CA LEU A 73 1.57 9.50 -5.17
C LEU A 73 0.89 8.60 -4.13
N LEU A 74 1.68 7.97 -3.25
CA LEU A 74 1.18 7.08 -2.21
C LEU A 74 0.14 7.77 -1.31
N LEU A 75 0.48 8.96 -0.80
CA LEU A 75 -0.39 9.70 0.11
C LEU A 75 -1.62 10.29 -0.60
N SER A 76 -1.48 10.68 -1.88
CA SER A 76 -2.64 11.13 -2.68
C SER A 76 -3.63 10.01 -2.94
N ILE A 77 -3.14 8.80 -3.27
CA ILE A 77 -4.01 7.64 -3.46
C ILE A 77 -4.71 7.31 -2.14
N LEU A 78 -3.97 7.25 -1.03
CA LEU A 78 -4.55 6.87 0.26
C LEU A 78 -5.63 7.88 0.72
N ALA A 79 -5.36 9.17 0.60
CA ALA A 79 -6.33 10.21 0.91
C ALA A 79 -7.60 10.13 0.03
N ARG A 80 -7.44 9.86 -1.27
CA ARG A 80 -8.58 9.76 -2.21
C ARG A 80 -9.36 8.46 -2.11
N VAL A 81 -8.77 7.41 -1.56
CA VAL A 81 -9.44 6.12 -1.35
C VAL A 81 -10.43 6.20 -0.18
N GLY A 82 -10.05 6.95 0.87
CA GLY A 82 -10.88 7.05 2.07
C GLY A 82 -11.85 8.21 2.08
N HIS A 83 -11.51 9.30 1.37
CA HIS A 83 -12.15 10.59 1.52
C HIS A 83 -12.65 11.14 0.18
N GLU A 84 -13.65 12.01 0.23
CA GLU A 84 -14.21 12.71 -0.92
C GLU A 84 -14.22 14.23 -0.67
N GLY A 85 -14.28 15.03 -1.74
CA GLY A 85 -14.35 16.49 -1.62
C GLY A 85 -13.18 17.10 -0.84
N ASP A 86 -13.52 17.96 0.14
CA ASP A 86 -12.54 18.70 0.94
C ASP A 86 -11.80 17.80 1.95
N ASP A 87 -12.37 16.65 2.33
CA ASP A 87 -11.78 15.72 3.28
C ASP A 87 -10.49 15.07 2.72
N VAL A 88 -10.37 14.97 1.38
CA VAL A 88 -9.13 14.52 0.71
C VAL A 88 -7.96 15.45 1.06
N GLN A 89 -8.21 16.76 1.05
CA GLN A 89 -7.17 17.75 1.34
C GLN A 89 -6.74 17.64 2.81
N HIS A 90 -7.71 17.43 3.70
CA HIS A 90 -7.46 17.26 5.13
C HIS A 90 -6.63 16.00 5.43
N ALA A 91 -7.02 14.86 4.85
CA ALA A 91 -6.29 13.61 5.01
C ALA A 91 -4.86 13.69 4.46
N PHE A 92 -4.68 14.32 3.30
CA PHE A 92 -3.35 14.54 2.73
C PHE A 92 -2.49 15.47 3.59
N ALA A 93 -3.08 16.51 4.17
CA ALA A 93 -2.38 17.42 5.09
C ALA A 93 -1.92 16.68 6.35
N ALA A 94 -2.81 15.88 6.97
CA ALA A 94 -2.47 15.07 8.15
C ALA A 94 -1.29 14.11 7.89
N ALA A 95 -1.24 13.53 6.69
CA ALA A 95 -0.11 12.71 6.27
C ALA A 95 1.18 13.53 6.05
N SER A 96 1.05 14.72 5.45
CA SER A 96 2.18 15.60 5.14
C SER A 96 2.85 16.15 6.40
N GLU A 97 2.08 16.40 7.46
CA GLU A 97 2.60 16.82 8.76
C GLU A 97 3.55 15.79 9.39
N GLN A 98 3.40 14.51 9.06
CA GLN A 98 4.32 13.46 9.52
C GLN A 98 5.68 13.50 8.81
N LEU A 99 5.80 14.23 7.69
CA LEU A 99 6.97 14.27 6.83
C LEU A 99 7.37 15.72 6.50
N PRO A 100 7.66 16.57 7.50
CA PRO A 100 7.84 18.02 7.32
C PRO A 100 9.01 18.40 6.41
N ASP A 101 10.02 17.53 6.29
CA ASP A 101 11.20 17.76 5.44
C ASP A 101 10.98 17.39 3.96
N VAL A 102 9.81 16.84 3.61
CA VAL A 102 9.50 16.37 2.25
C VAL A 102 8.53 17.34 1.58
N SER A 103 8.89 17.81 0.39
CA SER A 103 7.99 18.64 -0.43
C SER A 103 6.93 17.76 -1.08
N LEU A 104 5.82 17.56 -0.39
CA LEU A 104 4.69 16.74 -0.85
C LEU A 104 3.68 17.57 -1.64
N ARG A 105 3.10 16.96 -2.68
CA ARG A 105 2.04 17.57 -3.49
C ARG A 105 0.85 16.63 -3.61
N LEU A 106 -0.35 17.11 -3.29
CA LEU A 106 -1.56 16.34 -3.57
C LEU A 106 -1.77 16.26 -5.08
N LEU A 107 -1.74 15.05 -5.62
CA LEU A 107 -1.97 14.75 -7.03
C LEU A 107 -3.47 14.73 -7.33
N SER A 108 -3.84 15.11 -8.55
CA SER A 108 -5.22 14.95 -9.04
C SER A 108 -5.56 13.48 -9.28
N ALA A 109 -6.85 13.14 -9.31
CA ALA A 109 -7.29 11.76 -9.52
C ALA A 109 -6.74 11.12 -10.82
N PRO A 110 -6.66 11.82 -11.97
CA PRO A 110 -6.06 11.26 -13.19
C PRO A 110 -4.55 11.01 -13.10
N GLU A 111 -3.85 11.67 -12.18
CA GLU A 111 -2.42 11.45 -11.91
C GLU A 111 -2.18 10.25 -10.97
N CYS A 112 -3.24 9.63 -10.44
CA CYS A 112 -3.18 8.53 -9.50
C CYS A 112 -3.52 7.20 -10.17
N SER A 113 -2.57 6.25 -10.17
CA SER A 113 -2.79 4.89 -10.66
C SER A 113 -2.17 3.85 -9.72
N PHE A 114 -2.88 2.73 -9.50
CA PHE A 114 -2.36 1.60 -8.73
C PHE A 114 -1.14 0.94 -9.39
N ALA A 115 -1.01 1.02 -10.71
CA ALA A 115 0.20 0.54 -11.39
C ALA A 115 1.42 1.41 -11.05
N GLN A 116 1.25 2.73 -11.02
CA GLN A 116 2.30 3.66 -10.58
C GLN A 116 2.58 3.53 -9.08
N LEU A 117 1.56 3.18 -8.28
CA LEU A 117 1.70 2.90 -6.86
C LEU A 117 2.60 1.68 -6.61
N ASP A 118 2.44 0.60 -7.39
CA ASP A 118 3.31 -0.58 -7.29
C ASP A 118 4.78 -0.21 -7.53
N GLU A 119 5.06 0.59 -8.56
CA GLU A 119 6.41 1.06 -8.87
C GLU A 119 6.97 1.96 -7.75
N ALA A 120 6.15 2.88 -7.26
CA ALA A 120 6.51 3.79 -6.16
C ALA A 120 6.83 3.00 -4.88
N LEU A 121 6.00 2.03 -4.51
CA LEU A 121 6.22 1.14 -3.36
C LEU A 121 7.47 0.28 -3.54
N GLY A 122 7.77 -0.16 -4.76
CA GLY A 122 9.02 -0.85 -5.08
C GLY A 122 10.26 0.00 -4.78
N LYS A 123 10.22 1.32 -5.04
CA LYS A 123 11.29 2.25 -4.68
C LYS A 123 11.32 2.56 -3.18
N LEU A 124 10.16 2.80 -2.57
CA LEU A 124 10.03 3.06 -1.13
C LEU A 124 10.52 1.88 -0.28
N ALA A 125 10.32 0.63 -0.75
CA ALA A 125 10.82 -0.57 -0.09
C ALA A 125 12.36 -0.64 -0.01
N ARG A 126 13.06 0.14 -0.84
CA ARG A 126 14.54 0.32 -0.83
C ARG A 126 14.98 1.45 0.11
N ALA A 127 14.07 2.11 0.80
CA ALA A 127 14.44 3.01 1.88
C ALA A 127 14.87 2.23 3.13
N SER A 128 15.70 2.83 3.98
CA SER A 128 16.09 2.20 5.24
C SER A 128 14.86 1.93 6.11
N VAL A 129 14.90 0.89 6.95
CA VAL A 129 13.78 0.46 7.81
C VAL A 129 13.14 1.62 8.58
N HIS A 130 13.96 2.50 9.18
CA HIS A 130 13.47 3.68 9.89
C HIS A 130 12.62 4.60 9.00
N ARG A 131 13.11 4.89 7.78
CA ARG A 131 12.39 5.72 6.81
C ARG A 131 11.10 5.07 6.33
N ARG A 132 11.07 3.75 6.12
CA ARG A 132 9.83 3.03 5.77
C ARG A 132 8.79 3.09 6.89
N GLY A 133 9.22 3.07 8.16
CA GLY A 133 8.36 3.28 9.32
C GLY A 133 7.73 4.67 9.34
N GLU A 134 8.49 5.73 9.05
CA GLU A 134 7.94 7.09 8.93
C GLU A 134 6.91 7.20 7.81
N VAL A 135 7.16 6.55 6.66
CA VAL A 135 6.18 6.48 5.57
C VAL A 135 4.87 5.82 6.03
N LEU A 136 4.94 4.70 6.76
CA LEU A 136 3.74 4.06 7.28
C LEU A 136 2.99 4.91 8.31
N ASN A 137 3.70 5.66 9.15
CA ASN A 137 3.06 6.57 10.10
C ASN A 137 2.33 7.70 9.37
N ALA A 138 2.93 8.24 8.30
CA ALA A 138 2.26 9.22 7.43
C ALA A 138 0.99 8.62 6.78
N CYS A 139 1.06 7.38 6.30
CA CYS A 139 -0.11 6.69 5.78
C CYS A 139 -1.21 6.49 6.84
N ALA A 140 -0.84 6.08 8.06
CA ALA A 140 -1.79 5.93 9.15
C ALA A 140 -2.47 7.25 9.53
N ALA A 141 -1.72 8.36 9.55
CA ALA A 141 -2.27 9.68 9.79
C ALA A 141 -3.30 10.09 8.71
N SER A 142 -3.05 9.75 7.44
CA SER A 142 -4.03 9.95 6.37
C SER A 142 -5.33 9.17 6.59
N VAL A 143 -5.21 7.90 7.01
CA VAL A 143 -6.36 7.00 7.22
C VAL A 143 -7.16 7.43 8.44
N CYS A 144 -6.52 7.93 9.48
CA CYS A 144 -7.18 8.30 10.73
C CYS A 144 -7.65 9.77 10.74
N ALA A 145 -7.54 10.50 9.62
CA ALA A 145 -7.69 11.95 9.59
C ALA A 145 -9.10 12.44 10.00
N ASP A 146 -10.14 11.73 9.60
CA ASP A 146 -11.54 12.01 9.97
C ASP A 146 -11.98 11.29 11.26
N GLY A 147 -11.07 10.53 11.88
CA GLY A 147 -11.35 9.70 13.05
C GLY A 147 -12.18 8.44 12.75
N ILE A 148 -12.47 8.13 11.49
CA ILE A 148 -13.21 6.94 11.05
C ILE A 148 -12.29 6.09 10.19
N VAL A 149 -12.08 4.84 10.61
CA VAL A 149 -11.24 3.90 9.87
C VAL A 149 -12.14 2.90 9.17
N LYS A 150 -12.27 3.01 7.85
CA LYS A 150 -13.02 2.06 7.03
C LYS A 150 -12.17 0.81 6.81
N ILE A 151 -12.83 -0.36 6.77
CA ILE A 151 -12.14 -1.65 6.52
C ILE A 151 -11.29 -1.58 5.25
N ARG A 152 -11.79 -0.95 4.18
CA ARG A 152 -11.08 -0.85 2.90
C ARG A 152 -9.76 -0.08 3.01
N GLU A 153 -9.73 0.99 3.80
CA GLU A 153 -8.53 1.78 4.06
C GLU A 153 -7.53 1.02 4.92
N ALA A 154 -8.03 0.33 5.96
CA ALA A 154 -7.20 -0.49 6.84
C ALA A 154 -6.54 -1.66 6.07
N GLU A 155 -7.27 -2.29 5.15
CA GLU A 155 -6.73 -3.35 4.30
C GLU A 155 -5.74 -2.83 3.25
N LEU A 156 -6.00 -1.65 2.64
CA LEU A 156 -5.04 -0.99 1.76
C LEU A 156 -3.73 -0.68 2.51
N LEU A 157 -3.82 -0.08 3.70
CA LEU A 157 -2.67 0.23 4.54
C LEU A 157 -1.93 -1.03 5.00
N ARG A 158 -2.66 -2.12 5.29
CA ARG A 158 -2.05 -3.43 5.57
C ARG A 158 -1.22 -3.91 4.38
N GLY A 159 -1.76 -3.83 3.16
CA GLY A 159 -1.04 -4.17 1.93
C GLY A 159 0.22 -3.32 1.73
N ILE A 160 0.16 -2.03 2.05
CA ILE A 160 1.33 -1.13 2.00
C ILE A 160 2.37 -1.52 3.05
N ALA A 161 1.96 -1.78 4.30
CA ALA A 161 2.87 -2.20 5.37
C ALA A 161 3.61 -3.50 5.02
N ASP A 162 2.88 -4.42 4.40
CA ASP A 162 3.40 -5.68 3.92
C ASP A 162 4.44 -5.51 2.80
N LEU A 163 4.20 -4.61 1.85
CA LEU A 163 5.12 -4.29 0.76
C LEU A 163 6.39 -3.56 1.25
N LEU A 164 6.23 -2.71 2.26
CA LEU A 164 7.35 -2.01 2.89
C LEU A 164 8.08 -2.87 3.93
N ASP A 165 7.66 -4.11 4.15
CA ASP A 165 8.23 -5.04 5.14
C ASP A 165 8.40 -4.35 6.51
N CYS A 166 7.31 -3.74 6.97
CA CYS A 166 7.21 -3.02 8.23
C CYS A 166 5.95 -3.46 8.98
N PRO A 167 5.94 -3.43 10.32
CA PRO A 167 4.75 -3.75 11.09
C PRO A 167 3.65 -2.71 10.82
N MET A 168 2.41 -3.18 10.81
CA MET A 168 1.24 -2.31 10.72
C MET A 168 1.20 -1.37 11.94
N PRO A 169 1.13 -0.04 11.74
CA PRO A 169 0.97 0.90 12.85
C PRO A 169 -0.42 0.76 13.51
N PRO A 170 -0.56 1.13 14.80
CA PRO A 170 -1.87 1.21 15.43
C PRO A 170 -2.71 2.29 14.75
N LEU A 171 -3.97 1.96 14.44
CA LEU A 171 -4.92 2.92 13.90
C LEU A 171 -5.77 3.47 15.04
N ILE A 172 -5.90 4.79 15.08
CA ILE A 172 -6.65 5.51 16.11
C ILE A 172 -7.88 6.10 15.45
N GLY A 173 -9.02 5.46 15.63
CA GLY A 173 -10.30 5.90 15.08
C GLY A 173 -11.41 4.90 15.37
N GLN A 174 -12.66 5.29 15.09
CA GLN A 174 -13.80 4.39 15.14
C GLN A 174 -13.78 3.49 13.90
N ILE A 175 -13.81 2.17 14.11
CA ILE A 175 -13.84 1.22 12.98
C ILE A 175 -15.26 1.19 12.41
N GLU A 176 -15.39 1.54 11.13
CA GLU A 176 -16.67 1.46 10.42
C GLU A 176 -16.74 0.15 9.60
N HIS A 177 -17.78 -0.62 9.86
CA HIS A 177 -18.13 -1.80 9.08
C HIS A 177 -19.11 -1.40 7.96
N SER A 178 -18.61 -0.99 6.79
CA SER A 178 -19.51 -0.87 5.63
C SER A 178 -20.03 -2.25 5.27
N SER A 179 -21.32 -2.47 5.49
CA SER A 179 -22.05 -3.60 4.92
C SER A 179 -22.09 -3.42 3.40
N LEU A 180 -21.65 -4.44 2.66
CA LEU A 180 -21.68 -4.48 1.20
C LEU A 180 -23.10 -4.36 0.65
#